data_AF-A0A533BEL8-F1
#
_entry.id   AF-A0A533BEL8-F1
#
_cell.length_a   1.000
_cell.length_b   1.000
_cell.length_c   1.000
_cell.angle_alpha   90.00
_cell.angle_beta   90.00
_cell.angle_gamma   90.00
#
_symmetry.space_group_name_H-M   'P 1'
#
loop_
_entity.id
_entity.type
_entity.pdbx_description
1 polymer ?
#
loop_
_entity_poly.entity_id
_entity_poly.type
_entity_poly.pdbx_seq_one_letter_code
_entity_poly.pdbx_strand_id
1 'polypeptide(L)'
;MTSRQQQLLPFAAQAIPFDEFLASGKLPDGYLSSEYVAQQFVERLVHYVLSVPAGSYTMAQLGHLLEQIDPRSQIFFFKRLKETSPECLKDFAPLYYGFMNEFHSLLFT
;
A
#
# COMPACT_ATOMS: atom_id res chain seq x y z
N MET A 1 -16.04 -11.79 -20.23
CA MET A 1 -15.44 -10.97 -21.31
C MET A 1 -14.76 -9.70 -20.76
N THR A 2 -14.15 -9.74 -19.57
CA THR A 2 -13.70 -8.53 -18.83
C THR A 2 -12.21 -8.17 -18.99
N SER A 3 -11.35 -9.08 -19.48
CA SER A 3 -9.90 -8.81 -19.51
C SER A 3 -9.42 -7.77 -20.54
N ARG A 4 -10.20 -7.46 -21.59
CA ARG A 4 -9.75 -6.52 -22.64
C ARG A 4 -9.98 -5.04 -22.29
N GLN A 5 -10.95 -4.72 -21.44
CA GLN A 5 -11.26 -3.32 -21.10
C GLN A 5 -10.29 -2.73 -20.08
N GLN A 6 -9.65 -3.55 -19.22
CA GLN A 6 -8.65 -3.08 -18.27
C GLN A 6 -7.37 -2.54 -18.93
N GLN A 7 -7.06 -2.95 -20.18
CA GLN A 7 -5.86 -2.49 -20.89
C GLN A 7 -5.98 -1.10 -21.54
N LEU A 8 -7.18 -0.48 -21.56
CA LEU A 8 -7.39 0.85 -22.18
C LEU A 8 -7.43 2.00 -21.18
N LEU A 9 -7.57 1.73 -19.88
CA LEU A 9 -7.67 2.75 -18.85
C LEU A 9 -6.32 2.95 -18.15
N PRO A 10 -5.88 4.20 -17.89
CA PRO A 10 -4.70 4.44 -17.07
C PRO A 10 -4.90 3.79 -15.70
N PHE A 11 -3.81 3.31 -15.07
CA PHE A 11 -3.88 2.58 -13.79
C PHE A 11 -4.66 3.35 -12.71
N ALA A 12 -4.54 4.68 -12.69
CA ALA A 12 -5.30 5.56 -11.81
C ALA A 12 -6.83 5.42 -11.93
N ALA A 13 -7.34 5.06 -13.11
CA ALA A 13 -8.76 4.87 -13.39
C ALA A 13 -9.24 3.41 -13.25
N GLN A 14 -8.34 2.47 -12.94
CA GLN A 14 -8.69 1.06 -12.77
C GLN A 14 -9.19 0.80 -11.34
N ALA A 15 -10.16 -0.09 -11.14
CA ALA A 15 -10.51 -0.56 -9.81
C ALA A 15 -9.41 -1.49 -9.28
N ILE A 16 -8.94 -1.25 -8.05
CA ILE A 16 -7.94 -2.09 -7.38
C ILE A 16 -8.66 -2.92 -6.32
N PRO A 17 -8.62 -4.26 -6.38
CA PRO A 17 -9.27 -5.14 -5.41
C PRO A 17 -8.41 -5.27 -4.14
N PHE A 18 -8.33 -4.19 -3.35
CA PHE A 18 -7.49 -4.16 -2.15
C PHE A 18 -7.91 -5.17 -1.08
N ASP A 19 -9.20 -5.45 -0.98
CA ASP A 19 -9.75 -6.50 -0.11
C ASP A 19 -9.17 -7.86 -0.46
N GLU A 20 -9.12 -8.21 -1.75
CA GLU A 20 -8.53 -9.47 -2.22
C GLU A 20 -7.02 -9.51 -1.98
N PHE A 21 -6.32 -8.40 -2.24
CA PHE A 21 -4.87 -8.31 -2.03
C PHE A 21 -4.48 -8.40 -0.56
N LEU A 22 -5.25 -7.77 0.33
CA LEU A 22 -5.05 -7.87 1.78
C LEU A 22 -5.41 -9.27 2.29
N ALA A 23 -6.51 -9.87 1.81
CA ALA A 23 -6.93 -11.19 2.23
C ALA A 23 -5.95 -12.30 1.80
N SER A 24 -5.46 -12.23 0.56
CA SER A 24 -4.47 -13.18 0.02
C SER A 24 -3.05 -12.88 0.50
N GLY A 25 -2.78 -11.64 0.92
CA GLY A 25 -1.44 -11.15 1.22
C GLY A 25 -0.51 -11.28 0.02
N LYS A 26 -1.01 -11.17 -1.22
CA LYS A 26 -0.22 -11.33 -2.45
C LYS A 26 -0.59 -10.33 -3.53
N LEU A 27 0.42 -9.78 -4.19
CA LEU A 27 0.27 -9.02 -5.42
C LEU A 27 0.53 -9.91 -6.64
N PRO A 28 -0.17 -9.70 -7.77
CA PRO A 28 0.15 -10.38 -9.02
C PRO A 28 1.59 -10.07 -9.47
N ASP A 29 2.23 -11.04 -10.12
CA ASP A 29 3.57 -10.83 -10.68
C ASP A 29 3.59 -9.68 -11.69
N GLY A 30 4.56 -8.77 -11.52
CA GLY A 30 4.69 -7.59 -12.38
C GLY A 30 3.57 -6.55 -12.20
N TYR A 31 2.72 -6.67 -11.17
CA TYR A 31 1.65 -5.70 -10.93
C TYR A 31 2.20 -4.29 -10.70
N LEU A 32 3.29 -4.16 -9.93
CA LEU A 32 4.01 -2.92 -9.69
C LEU A 32 5.17 -2.73 -10.68
N SER A 33 4.89 -2.88 -11.98
CA SER A 33 5.90 -2.87 -13.05
C SER A 33 6.62 -1.53 -13.29
N SER A 34 6.15 -0.43 -12.71
CA SER A 34 6.78 0.89 -12.87
C SER A 34 6.62 1.75 -11.62
N GLU A 35 7.51 2.73 -11.46
CA GLU A 35 7.46 3.69 -10.35
C GLU A 35 6.12 4.44 -10.30
N TYR A 36 5.58 4.84 -11.46
CA TYR A 36 4.27 5.49 -11.55
C TYR A 36 3.16 4.58 -11.00
N VAL A 37 3.12 3.31 -11.41
CA VAL A 37 2.10 2.36 -10.94
C VAL A 37 2.27 2.10 -9.45
N ALA A 38 3.50 1.96 -8.95
CA ALA A 38 3.77 1.78 -7.53
C ALA A 38 3.31 2.98 -6.69
N GLN A 39 3.59 4.21 -7.12
CA GLN A 39 3.13 5.42 -6.44
C GLN A 39 1.61 5.51 -6.41
N GLN A 40 0.95 5.29 -7.55
CA GLN A 40 -0.52 5.30 -7.64
C GLN A 40 -1.16 4.20 -6.80
N PHE A 41 -0.56 3.01 -6.77
CA PHE A 41 -1.02 1.91 -5.93
C PHE A 41 -0.94 2.28 -4.45
N VAL A 42 0.21 2.79 -3.99
CA VAL A 42 0.42 3.16 -2.59
C VAL A 42 -0.49 4.29 -2.15
N GLU A 43 -0.65 5.34 -2.96
CA GLU A 43 -1.55 6.46 -2.65
C GLU A 43 -2.99 5.95 -2.44
N ARG A 44 -3.45 5.07 -3.32
CA ARG A 44 -4.78 4.48 -3.23
C ARG A 44 -4.91 3.47 -2.09
N LEU A 45 -3.84 2.75 -1.76
CA LEU A 45 -3.80 1.86 -0.60
C LEU A 45 -3.96 2.66 0.69
N VAL A 46 -3.28 3.80 0.84
CA VAL A 46 -3.45 4.71 1.98
C VAL A 46 -4.90 5.17 2.11
N HIS A 47 -5.51 5.61 1.00
CA HIS A 47 -6.92 5.98 1.01
C HIS A 47 -7.85 4.82 1.39
N TYR A 48 -7.57 3.61 0.90
CA TYR A 48 -8.35 2.42 1.23
C TYR A 48 -8.28 2.12 2.73
N VAL A 49 -7.07 1.98 3.29
CA VAL A 49 -6.90 1.61 4.71
C VAL A 49 -7.46 2.64 5.69
N LEU A 50 -7.53 3.92 5.28
CA LEU A 50 -8.13 4.99 6.09
C LEU A 50 -9.66 5.10 5.93
N SER A 51 -10.23 4.55 4.87
CA SER A 51 -11.67 4.69 4.57
C SER A 51 -12.51 3.47 4.95
N VAL A 52 -11.90 2.29 5.01
CA VAL A 52 -12.61 1.07 5.39
C VAL A 52 -12.83 0.99 6.91
N PRO A 53 -13.91 0.35 7.37
CA PRO A 53 -14.14 0.15 8.80
C PRO A 53 -13.00 -0.62 9.48
N ALA A 54 -12.77 -0.32 10.76
CA ALA A 54 -11.84 -1.10 11.58
C ALA A 54 -12.21 -2.60 11.55
N GLY A 55 -11.20 -3.46 11.38
CA GLY A 55 -11.38 -4.91 11.27
C GLY A 55 -11.64 -5.43 9.85
N SER A 56 -11.72 -4.55 8.84
CA SER A 56 -11.81 -4.98 7.42
C SER A 56 -10.55 -5.72 6.93
N TYR A 57 -9.43 -5.49 7.59
CA TYR A 57 -8.17 -6.22 7.43
C TYR A 57 -7.43 -6.22 8.77
N THR A 58 -6.45 -7.11 8.91
CA THR A 58 -5.55 -7.18 10.07
C THR A 58 -4.22 -6.50 9.77
N MET A 59 -3.52 -6.02 10.80
CA MET A 59 -2.18 -5.43 10.61
C MET A 59 -1.18 -6.42 9.99
N ALA A 60 -1.32 -7.72 10.25
CA ALA A 60 -0.51 -8.76 9.62
C ALA A 60 -0.75 -8.84 8.10
N GLN A 61 -2.01 -8.79 7.66
CA GLN A 61 -2.37 -8.76 6.24
C GLN A 61 -1.80 -7.53 5.52
N LEU A 62 -1.89 -6.36 6.17
CA LEU A 62 -1.28 -5.15 5.62
C LEU A 62 0.25 -5.25 5.59
N GLY A 63 0.88 -5.78 6.64
CA GLY A 63 2.32 -6.00 6.69
C GLY A 63 2.81 -6.89 5.54
N HIS A 64 2.20 -8.05 5.34
CA HIS A 64 2.55 -8.95 4.23
C HIS A 64 2.36 -8.35 2.85
N LEU A 65 1.37 -7.47 2.69
CA LEU A 65 1.19 -6.74 1.44
C LEU A 65 2.30 -5.70 1.23
N LEU A 66 2.67 -4.95 2.27
CA LEU A 66 3.73 -3.94 2.23
C LEU A 66 5.11 -4.57 1.95
N GLU A 67 5.39 -5.75 2.50
CA GLU A 67 6.64 -6.51 2.25
C GLU A 67 6.89 -6.82 0.77
N GLN A 68 5.84 -6.87 -0.06
CA GLN A 68 5.94 -7.11 -1.51
C GLN A 68 6.16 -5.83 -2.33
N ILE A 69 6.10 -4.67 -1.69
CA ILE A 69 6.30 -3.37 -2.33
C ILE A 69 7.77 -2.98 -2.17
N ASP A 70 8.36 -2.34 -3.18
CA ASP A 70 9.72 -1.82 -3.07
C ASP A 70 9.90 -0.89 -1.86
N PRO A 71 11.05 -0.93 -1.17
CA PRO A 71 11.33 -0.11 0.01
C PRO A 71 10.97 1.38 -0.11
N ARG A 72 11.28 2.00 -1.26
CA ARG A 72 10.97 3.43 -1.51
C ARG A 72 9.46 3.70 -1.49
N SER A 73 8.68 2.80 -2.05
CA SER A 73 7.23 2.89 -2.08
C SER A 73 6.61 2.56 -0.71
N GLN A 74 7.25 1.70 0.10
CA GLN A 74 6.89 1.53 1.51
C GLN A 74 7.15 2.80 2.33
N ILE A 75 8.30 3.48 2.14
CA ILE A 75 8.56 4.80 2.77
C ILE A 75 7.45 5.78 2.39
N PHE A 76 7.10 5.80 1.09
CA PHE A 76 6.04 6.67 0.57
C PHE A 76 4.68 6.37 1.22
N PHE A 77 4.35 5.09 1.47
CA PHE A 77 3.13 4.70 2.19
C PHE A 77 3.04 5.37 3.56
N PHE A 78 4.07 5.21 4.39
CA PHE A 78 4.07 5.78 5.75
C PHE A 78 4.11 7.31 5.74
N LYS A 79 4.85 7.91 4.79
CA LYS A 79 4.84 9.37 4.60
C LYS A 79 3.44 9.87 4.26
N ARG A 80 2.76 9.24 3.29
CA ARG A 80 1.39 9.59 2.89
C ARG A 80 0.40 9.34 4.01
N LEU A 81 0.48 8.21 4.70
CA LEU A 81 -0.37 7.91 5.85
C LEU A 81 -0.28 9.00 6.93
N LYS A 82 0.95 9.42 7.27
CA LYS A 82 1.21 10.51 8.21
C LYS A 82 0.68 11.86 7.72
N GLU A 83 0.83 12.16 6.43
CA GLU A 83 0.33 13.40 5.81
C GLU A 83 -1.20 13.44 5.78
N THR A 84 -1.87 12.32 5.48
CA THR A 84 -3.33 12.23 5.36
C THR A 84 -4.03 12.15 6.70
N SER A 85 -3.49 11.41 7.67
CA SER A 85 -4.05 11.31 9.02
C SER A 85 -2.96 11.09 10.07
N PRO A 86 -2.42 12.17 10.66
CA PRO A 86 -1.40 12.09 11.71
C PRO A 86 -1.85 11.28 12.93
N GLU A 87 -3.14 11.35 13.27
CA GLU A 87 -3.69 10.66 14.44
C GLU A 87 -3.77 9.14 14.25
N CYS A 88 -4.01 8.68 13.02
CA CYS A 88 -4.06 7.25 12.70
C CYS A 88 -2.68 6.58 12.81
N LEU A 89 -1.57 7.33 12.78
CA LEU A 89 -0.22 6.74 12.87
C LEU A 89 -0.06 5.83 14.11
N LYS A 90 -0.78 6.12 15.20
CA LYS A 90 -0.80 5.31 16.43
C LYS A 90 -1.37 3.91 16.18
N ASP A 91 -2.37 3.79 15.32
CA ASP A 91 -3.01 2.51 14.97
C ASP A 91 -2.09 1.64 14.09
N PHE A 92 -1.20 2.28 13.34
CA PHE A 92 -0.19 1.62 12.50
C PHE A 92 1.18 1.53 13.17
N ALA A 93 1.30 1.91 14.45
CA ALA A 93 2.56 1.97 15.17
C ALA A 93 3.39 0.68 15.10
N PRO A 94 2.82 -0.55 15.24
CA PRO A 94 3.60 -1.78 15.11
C PRO A 94 4.30 -1.92 13.75
N LEU A 95 3.60 -1.57 12.67
CA LEU A 95 4.16 -1.59 11.31
C LEU A 95 5.15 -0.45 11.11
N TYR A 96 4.80 0.75 11.57
CA TYR A 96 5.65 1.94 11.44
C TYR A 96 6.98 1.80 12.19
N TYR A 97 6.98 1.26 13.41
CA TYR A 97 8.23 1.08 14.16
C TYR A 97 9.08 -0.07 13.61
N GLY A 98 8.46 -1.17 13.17
CA GLY A 98 9.18 -2.24 12.45
C GLY A 98 9.86 -1.69 11.20
N PHE A 99 9.11 -0.90 10.43
CA PHE A 99 9.59 -0.22 9.23
C PHE A 99 10.72 0.78 9.51
N MET A 100 10.55 1.66 10.50
CA MET A 100 11.58 2.65 10.87
C MET A 100 12.87 1.98 11.32
N ASN A 101 12.79 0.80 11.95
CA ASN A 101 13.96 0.03 12.35
C ASN A 101 14.67 -0.62 11.14
N GLU A 102 13.91 -1.13 10.18
CA GLU A 102 14.45 -1.79 8.98
C GLU A 102 15.03 -0.80 7.96
N PHE A 103 14.37 0.35 7.77
CA PHE A 103 14.70 1.31 6.73
C PHE A 103 15.36 2.59 7.26
N HIS A 104 15.81 2.60 8.52
CA HIS A 104 16.46 3.75 9.15
C HIS A 104 17.56 4.36 8.26
N SER A 105 18.42 3.52 7.67
CA SER A 105 19.48 3.99 6.77
C SER A 105 18.95 4.65 5.50
N LEU A 106 17.84 4.17 4.94
CA LEU A 106 17.23 4.69 3.70
C LEU A 106 16.38 5.95 3.93
N LEU A 107 16.05 6.29 5.18
CA LEU A 107 15.28 7.48 5.53
C LEU A 107 16.15 8.74 5.69
N PHE A 108 17.47 8.58 5.89
CA PHE A 108 18.40 9.67 6.18
C PHE A 108 19.57 9.79 5.17
N THR A 109 19.49 9.10 4.03
CA THR A 109 20.42 9.26 2.91
C THR A 109 19.77 10.09 1.80
#